data_AF-A0A842NP57-F1
#
_entry.id   AF-A0A842NP57-F1
#
_cell.length_a   1.000
_cell.length_b   1.000
_cell.length_c   1.000
_cell.angle_alpha   90.00
_cell.angle_beta   90.00
_cell.angle_gamma   90.00
#
_symmetry.space_group_name_H-M   'P 1'
#
loop_
_entity.id
_entity.type
_entity.pdbx_description
1 polymer ?
#
loop_
_entity_poly.entity_id
_entity_poly.type
_entity_poly.pdbx_seq_one_letter_code
_entity_poly.pdbx_strand_id
1 'polypeptide(L)'
;MNLVNIATEFGLILERQAKKFDIEQFALYGSFARKEKNTRDIDIILIHHNPAFDSFDKLIKSANNNLETNLEAFSLFQEQLIKHGHAPFPDLSKIPMIRQALEEKTLGVTYLDSKFFSDPIYQEEIIARNNDKEFFLNIFNDALLWNQETSRFDIPITREYIIPENVHRIIRAYQERETVEKI
;
A
#
# COMPACT_ATOMS: atom_id res chain seq x y z
N MET A 1 8.72 -16.59 -11.27
CA MET A 1 7.51 -16.24 -10.51
C MET A 1 6.64 -15.31 -11.36
N ASN A 2 5.34 -15.55 -11.47
CA ASN A 2 4.45 -14.71 -12.29
C ASN A 2 3.77 -13.65 -11.40
N LEU A 3 4.30 -12.43 -11.44
CA LEU A 3 3.84 -11.32 -10.60
C LEU A 3 2.38 -10.93 -10.88
N VAL A 4 1.93 -11.03 -12.13
CA VAL A 4 0.53 -10.74 -12.50
C VAL A 4 -0.43 -11.67 -11.79
N ASN A 5 -0.10 -12.97 -11.74
CA ASN A 5 -0.95 -13.96 -11.05
C ASN A 5 -0.98 -13.72 -9.54
N ILE A 6 0.15 -13.34 -8.93
CA ILE A 6 0.22 -13.02 -7.49
C ILE A 6 -0.66 -11.81 -7.18
N ALA A 7 -0.51 -10.71 -7.93
CA ALA A 7 -1.32 -9.51 -7.74
C ALA A 7 -2.81 -9.82 -7.89
N THR A 8 -3.19 -10.57 -8.94
CA THR A 8 -4.59 -10.93 -9.21
C THR A 8 -5.18 -11.80 -8.09
N GLU A 9 -4.47 -12.85 -7.68
CA GLU A 9 -4.94 -13.74 -6.60
C GLU A 9 -5.07 -12.98 -5.28
N PHE A 10 -4.10 -12.12 -4.97
CA PHE A 10 -4.16 -11.28 -3.77
C PHE A 10 -5.33 -10.29 -3.82
N GLY A 11 -5.57 -9.67 -4.97
CA GLY A 11 -6.71 -8.78 -5.18
C GLY A 11 -8.05 -9.48 -4.98
N LEU A 12 -8.22 -10.70 -5.47
CA LEU A 12 -9.42 -11.52 -5.24
C LEU A 12 -9.62 -11.87 -3.76
N ILE A 13 -8.53 -12.08 -3.00
CA ILE A 13 -8.62 -12.28 -1.55
C ILE A 13 -9.09 -10.99 -0.89
N LEU A 14 -8.44 -9.87 -1.19
CA LEU A 14 -8.79 -8.56 -0.62
C LEU A 14 -10.23 -8.18 -0.90
N GLU A 15 -10.71 -8.33 -2.13
CA GLU A 15 -12.09 -8.07 -2.53
C GLU A 15 -13.10 -8.81 -1.63
N ARG A 16 -12.88 -10.12 -1.41
CA ARG A 16 -13.75 -10.93 -0.54
C ARG A 16 -13.69 -10.53 0.93
N GLN A 17 -12.60 -9.90 1.35
CA GLN A 17 -12.35 -9.53 2.74
C GLN A 17 -12.62 -8.04 3.01
N ALA A 18 -12.75 -7.20 1.97
CA ALA A 18 -12.65 -5.75 2.10
C ALA A 18 -13.62 -5.18 3.14
N LYS A 19 -14.90 -5.54 3.01
CA LYS A 19 -15.96 -5.13 3.94
C LYS A 19 -15.74 -5.62 5.38
N LYS A 20 -15.14 -6.80 5.57
CA LYS A 20 -14.93 -7.38 6.90
C LYS A 20 -13.83 -6.65 7.68
N PHE A 21 -12.87 -6.06 6.96
CA PHE A 21 -11.71 -5.40 7.55
C PHE A 21 -11.72 -3.88 7.37
N ASP A 22 -12.86 -3.30 6.97
CA ASP A 22 -13.02 -1.87 6.69
C ASP A 22 -11.94 -1.34 5.71
N ILE A 23 -11.64 -2.14 4.68
CA ILE A 23 -10.85 -1.73 3.52
C ILE A 23 -11.82 -1.04 2.55
N GLU A 24 -11.58 0.25 2.31
CA GLU A 24 -12.35 1.07 1.38
C GLU A 24 -11.99 0.69 -0.06
N GLN A 25 -10.70 0.69 -0.38
CA GLN A 25 -10.15 0.36 -1.69
C GLN A 25 -8.75 -0.22 -1.55
N PHE A 26 -8.21 -0.79 -2.62
CA PHE A 26 -6.82 -1.21 -2.65
C PHE A 26 -6.25 -1.01 -4.05
N ALA A 27 -4.97 -0.63 -4.09
CA ALA A 27 -4.29 -0.19 -5.27
C ALA A 27 -2.97 -0.93 -5.44
N LEU A 28 -2.63 -1.27 -6.68
CA LEU A 28 -1.28 -1.63 -7.06
C LEU A 28 -0.48 -0.36 -7.31
N TYR A 29 0.75 -0.26 -6.81
CA TYR A 29 1.64 0.87 -7.08
C TYR A 29 3.08 0.43 -7.38
N GLY A 30 3.96 1.40 -7.59
CA GLY A 30 5.40 1.17 -7.78
C GLY A 30 5.77 0.71 -9.19
N SER A 31 6.95 0.10 -9.32
CA SER A 31 7.53 -0.25 -10.62
C SER A 31 6.66 -1.24 -11.41
N PHE A 32 5.93 -2.12 -10.70
CA PHE A 32 5.00 -3.06 -11.31
C PHE A 32 3.81 -2.36 -11.96
N ALA A 33 3.20 -1.40 -11.27
CA ALA A 33 2.09 -0.60 -11.81
C ALA A 33 2.54 0.20 -13.05
N ARG A 34 3.77 0.72 -13.03
CA ARG A 34 4.41 1.42 -14.16
C ARG A 34 4.83 0.51 -15.33
N LYS A 35 4.73 -0.82 -15.18
CA LYS A 35 5.14 -1.81 -16.20
C LYS A 35 6.62 -1.70 -16.57
N GLU A 36 7.48 -1.44 -15.59
CA GLU A 36 8.93 -1.41 -15.81
C GLU A 36 9.46 -2.80 -16.18
N LYS A 37 10.43 -2.86 -17.11
CA LYS A 37 10.92 -4.13 -17.67
C LYS A 37 11.60 -5.06 -16.66
N ASN A 38 12.11 -4.51 -15.55
CA ASN A 38 12.93 -5.22 -14.57
C ASN A 38 12.28 -5.27 -13.18
N THR A 39 10.96 -5.11 -13.09
CA THR A 39 10.25 -5.23 -11.83
C THR A 39 10.43 -6.61 -11.21
N ARG A 40 10.71 -6.63 -9.90
CA ARG A 40 10.98 -7.86 -9.13
C ARG A 40 9.93 -8.14 -8.06
N ASP A 41 9.12 -7.15 -7.76
CA ASP A 41 8.18 -7.09 -6.65
C ASP A 41 6.85 -6.47 -7.07
N ILE A 42 5.87 -6.59 -6.19
CA ILE A 42 4.52 -6.04 -6.32
C ILE A 42 4.27 -5.31 -5.01
N ASP A 43 3.92 -4.04 -5.11
CA ASP A 43 3.53 -3.26 -3.95
C ASP A 43 2.04 -2.94 -4.01
N ILE A 44 1.33 -3.26 -2.94
CA ILE A 44 -0.11 -3.03 -2.82
C ILE A 44 -0.38 -2.07 -1.66
N ILE A 45 -1.21 -1.07 -1.90
CA ILE A 45 -1.72 -0.17 -0.87
C ILE A 45 -3.13 -0.62 -0.51
N LEU A 46 -3.38 -0.80 0.79
CA LEU A 46 -4.72 -0.94 1.34
C LEU A 46 -5.17 0.42 1.85
N ILE A 47 -6.23 0.96 1.24
CA ILE A 47 -6.90 2.18 1.69
C ILE A 47 -8.00 1.76 2.66
N HIS A 48 -7.97 2.26 3.90
CA HIS A 48 -8.80 1.71 4.97
C HIS A 48 -9.35 2.77 5.92
N HIS A 49 -10.35 2.36 6.71
CA HIS A 49 -10.79 3.08 7.90
C HIS A 49 -10.40 2.35 9.21
N ASN A 50 -9.71 1.22 9.11
CA ASN A 50 -9.45 0.34 10.25
C ASN A 50 -8.25 0.80 11.11
N PRO A 51 -8.44 1.14 12.40
CA PRO A 51 -7.35 1.59 13.27
C PRO A 51 -6.32 0.49 13.58
N ALA A 52 -6.67 -0.79 13.42
CA ALA A 52 -5.71 -1.89 13.60
C ALA A 52 -4.57 -1.83 12.57
N PHE A 53 -4.85 -1.33 11.36
CA PHE A 53 -3.86 -1.19 10.29
C PHE A 53 -2.87 -0.06 10.59
N ASP A 54 -3.35 1.07 11.13
CA ASP A 54 -2.48 2.16 11.61
C ASP A 54 -1.58 1.71 12.76
N SER A 55 -2.13 0.95 13.71
CA SER A 55 -1.37 0.39 14.83
C SER A 55 -0.27 -0.56 14.32
N PHE A 56 -0.59 -1.38 13.33
CA PHE A 56 0.36 -2.31 12.72
C PHE A 56 1.47 -1.59 11.94
N ASP A 57 1.14 -0.59 11.11
CA ASP A 57 2.12 0.19 10.37
C ASP A 57 3.12 0.89 11.30
N LYS A 58 2.62 1.48 12.41
CA LYS A 58 3.47 2.05 13.46
C LYS A 58 4.35 0.99 14.13
N LEU A 59 3.81 -0.19 14.42
CA LEU A 59 4.55 -1.30 15.02
C LEU A 59 5.72 -1.73 14.12
N ILE A 60 5.46 -2.00 12.84
CA ILE A 60 6.48 -2.45 11.89
C ILE A 60 7.56 -1.39 11.68
N LYS A 61 7.17 -0.11 11.54
CA LYS A 61 8.12 1.00 11.43
C LYS A 61 8.97 1.14 12.70
N SER A 62 8.38 0.96 13.88
CA SER A 62 9.11 1.02 15.16
C SER A 62 10.01 -0.20 15.42
N ALA A 63 9.68 -1.36 14.84
CA ALA A 63 10.45 -2.58 14.94
C ALA A 63 11.75 -2.57 14.10
N ASN A 64 11.99 -1.49 13.35
CA ASN A 64 13.27 -1.16 12.71
C ASN A 64 13.84 -2.29 11.81
N ASN A 65 13.00 -2.81 10.89
CA ASN A 65 13.41 -3.71 9.80
C ASN A 65 14.06 -5.06 10.19
N ASN A 66 13.96 -5.51 11.44
CA ASN A 66 14.53 -6.79 11.86
C ASN A 66 13.71 -8.03 11.43
N LEU A 67 12.71 -7.88 10.55
CA LEU A 67 11.93 -9.00 10.04
C LEU A 67 12.64 -9.63 8.84
N GLU A 68 12.88 -10.93 8.91
CA GLU A 68 13.58 -11.68 7.86
C GLU A 68 12.70 -11.81 6.62
N THR A 69 11.38 -11.89 6.79
CA THR A 69 10.40 -12.07 5.71
C THR A 69 9.13 -11.22 5.89
N ASN A 70 8.37 -11.00 4.81
CA ASN A 70 7.04 -10.36 4.93
C ASN A 70 5.99 -11.32 5.53
N LEU A 71 6.31 -12.63 5.64
CA LEU A 71 5.45 -13.60 6.30
C LEU A 71 5.43 -13.41 7.82
N GLU A 72 6.56 -13.03 8.42
CA GLU A 72 6.63 -12.65 9.84
C GLU A 72 5.83 -11.37 10.11
N ALA A 73 5.98 -10.37 9.22
CA ALA A 73 5.18 -9.14 9.28
C ALA A 73 3.69 -9.47 9.22
N PHE A 74 3.28 -10.36 8.31
CA PHE A 74 1.89 -10.79 8.21
C PHE A 74 1.40 -11.53 9.47
N SER A 75 2.24 -12.31 10.14
CA SER A 75 1.88 -12.95 11.41
C SER A 75 1.65 -11.92 12.53
N LEU A 76 2.51 -10.90 12.62
CA LEU A 76 2.32 -9.80 13.58
C LEU A 76 1.05 -8.99 13.28
N PHE A 77 0.71 -8.82 12.00
CA PHE A 77 -0.53 -8.17 11.58
C PHE A 77 -1.77 -8.94 12.07
N GLN A 78 -1.76 -10.26 11.97
CA GLN A 78 -2.84 -11.11 12.51
C GLN A 78 -3.02 -10.90 14.02
N GLU A 79 -1.93 -10.80 14.77
CA GLU A 79 -2.00 -10.51 16.21
C GLU A 79 -2.59 -9.12 16.49
N GLN A 80 -2.25 -8.10 15.70
CA GLN A 80 -2.80 -6.75 15.86
C GLN A 80 -4.30 -6.73 15.57
N LEU A 81 -4.75 -7.41 14.51
CA LEU A 81 -6.18 -7.58 14.23
C LEU A 81 -6.92 -8.16 15.43
N ILE A 82 -6.41 -9.25 16.00
CA ILE A 82 -7.01 -9.92 17.16
C ILE A 82 -7.01 -9.00 18.38
N LYS A 83 -5.91 -8.29 18.66
CA LYS A 83 -5.80 -7.34 19.78
C LYS A 83 -6.83 -6.21 19.68
N HIS A 84 -7.16 -5.79 18.47
CA HIS A 84 -8.18 -4.78 18.20
C HIS A 84 -9.61 -5.35 18.08
N GLY A 85 -9.81 -6.64 18.41
CA GLY A 85 -11.13 -7.28 18.42
C GLY A 85 -11.62 -7.72 17.03
N HIS A 86 -10.77 -7.69 16.01
CA HIS A 86 -11.10 -8.19 14.69
C HIS A 86 -10.82 -9.69 14.57
N ALA A 87 -11.61 -10.37 13.74
CA ALA A 87 -11.29 -11.73 13.34
C ALA A 87 -9.97 -11.76 12.54
N PRO A 88 -9.21 -12.87 12.58
CA PRO A 88 -7.99 -12.98 11.79
C PRO A 88 -8.26 -12.84 10.29
N PHE A 89 -7.32 -12.25 9.57
CA PHE A 89 -7.28 -12.20 8.11
C PHE A 89 -7.10 -13.62 7.56
N PRO A 90 -7.63 -13.97 6.37
CA PRO A 90 -7.38 -15.27 5.78
C PRO A 90 -5.90 -15.64 5.79
N ASP A 91 -5.62 -16.89 6.16
CA ASP A 91 -4.25 -17.39 6.26
C ASP A 91 -3.63 -17.51 4.87
N LEU A 92 -2.87 -16.49 4.49
CA LEU A 92 -2.19 -16.40 3.20
C LEU A 92 -1.12 -17.49 3.02
N SER A 93 -0.63 -18.09 4.11
CA SER A 93 0.37 -19.17 4.04
C SER A 93 -0.17 -20.42 3.35
N LYS A 94 -1.51 -20.57 3.29
CA LYS A 94 -2.21 -21.68 2.62
C LYS A 94 -2.26 -21.53 1.10
N ILE A 95 -1.86 -20.37 0.56
CA ILE A 95 -1.87 -20.08 -0.87
C ILE A 95 -0.41 -20.06 -1.33
N PRO A 96 0.10 -21.15 -1.97
CA PRO A 96 1.53 -21.35 -2.16
C PRO A 96 2.26 -20.18 -2.82
N MET A 97 1.67 -19.55 -3.84
CA MET A 97 2.28 -18.43 -4.54
C MET A 97 2.35 -17.14 -3.70
N ILE A 98 1.33 -16.86 -2.89
CA ILE A 98 1.31 -15.68 -2.02
C ILE A 98 2.30 -15.89 -0.88
N ARG A 99 2.31 -17.09 -0.29
CA ARG A 99 3.29 -17.48 0.72
C ARG A 99 4.72 -17.28 0.22
N GLN A 100 5.04 -17.84 -0.95
CA GLN A 100 6.36 -17.70 -1.56
C GLN A 100 6.71 -16.22 -1.80
N ALA A 101 5.76 -15.43 -2.31
CA ALA A 101 5.99 -14.00 -2.55
C ALA A 101 6.28 -13.21 -1.25
N LEU A 102 5.62 -13.57 -0.15
CA LEU A 102 5.87 -12.98 1.18
C LEU A 102 7.23 -13.42 1.76
N GLU A 103 7.59 -14.69 1.61
CA GLU A 103 8.89 -15.24 2.04
C GLU A 103 10.04 -14.57 1.27
N GLU A 104 9.88 -14.38 -0.04
CA GLU A 104 10.89 -13.75 -0.92
C GLU A 104 10.85 -12.20 -0.91
N LYS A 105 9.97 -11.59 -0.10
CA LYS A 105 9.75 -10.12 -0.04
C LYS A 105 9.42 -9.49 -1.41
N THR A 106 8.77 -10.24 -2.29
CA THR A 106 8.31 -9.76 -3.61
C THR A 106 6.85 -9.33 -3.62
N LEU A 107 6.14 -9.49 -2.50
CA LEU A 107 4.83 -8.89 -2.26
C LEU A 107 4.92 -7.96 -1.04
N GLY A 108 4.89 -6.65 -1.29
CA GLY A 108 4.80 -5.59 -0.29
C GLY A 108 3.35 -5.16 -0.06
N VAL A 109 3.00 -4.86 1.19
CA VAL A 109 1.69 -4.32 1.55
C VAL A 109 1.88 -3.08 2.41
N THR A 110 1.39 -1.96 1.92
CA THR A 110 1.35 -0.67 2.62
C THR A 110 -0.07 -0.36 3.06
N TYR A 111 -0.24 0.24 4.23
CA TYR A 111 -1.54 0.59 4.79
C TYR A 111 -1.65 2.12 4.82
N LEU A 112 -2.76 2.65 4.30
CA LEU A 112 -3.02 4.08 4.22
C LEU A 112 -4.45 4.36 4.71
N ASP A 113 -4.60 5.10 5.81
CA ASP A 113 -5.93 5.56 6.23
C ASP A 113 -6.50 6.48 5.14
N SER A 114 -7.74 6.21 4.75
CA SER A 114 -8.61 7.04 3.90
C SER A 114 -8.56 8.55 4.19
N LYS A 115 -8.32 8.93 5.45
CA LYS A 115 -8.14 10.33 5.87
C LYS A 115 -7.03 11.02 5.10
N PHE A 116 -6.04 10.27 4.60
CA PHE A 116 -5.02 10.83 3.72
C PHE A 116 -5.61 11.59 2.53
N PHE A 117 -6.77 11.18 2.00
CA PHE A 117 -7.37 11.84 0.84
C PHE A 117 -8.26 13.04 1.19
N SER A 118 -8.61 13.24 2.47
CA SER A 118 -9.62 14.23 2.88
C SER A 118 -9.26 15.11 4.08
N ASP A 119 -8.29 14.70 4.90
CA ASP A 119 -7.88 15.37 6.14
C ASP A 119 -6.49 16.00 5.98
N PRO A 120 -6.39 17.34 5.87
CA PRO A 120 -5.12 18.04 5.73
C PRO A 120 -4.16 17.85 6.91
N ILE A 121 -4.66 17.67 8.13
CA ILE A 121 -3.83 17.49 9.32
C ILE A 121 -3.21 16.09 9.27
N TYR A 122 -4.02 15.08 8.97
CA TYR A 122 -3.53 13.71 8.81
C TYR A 122 -2.51 13.61 7.65
N GLN A 123 -2.78 14.29 6.53
CA GLN A 123 -1.83 14.40 5.42
C GLN A 123 -0.47 14.94 5.87
N GLU A 124 -0.46 16.06 6.58
CA GLU A 124 0.79 16.68 7.06
C GLU A 124 1.55 15.75 8.01
N GLU A 125 0.85 15.09 8.93
CA GLU A 125 1.47 14.11 9.84
C GLU A 125 2.11 12.94 9.11
N ILE A 126 1.38 12.34 8.16
CA ILE A 126 1.85 11.16 7.43
C ILE A 126 2.99 11.51 6.48
N ILE A 127 2.91 12.66 5.82
CA ILE A 127 3.99 13.17 4.98
C ILE A 127 5.25 13.43 5.80
N ALA A 128 5.12 14.09 6.95
CA ALA A 128 6.27 14.40 7.81
C ALA A 128 6.96 13.14 8.37
N ARG A 129 6.22 12.03 8.52
CA ARG A 129 6.73 10.75 9.00
C ARG A 129 7.35 9.89 7.89
N ASN A 130 7.09 10.18 6.62
CA ASN A 130 7.62 9.40 5.51
C ASN A 130 8.98 9.96 5.06
N ASN A 131 9.98 9.10 5.02
CA ASN A 131 11.32 9.46 4.55
C ASN A 131 11.39 9.49 3.01
N ASP A 132 10.52 8.74 2.34
CA ASP A 132 10.35 8.81 0.90
C ASP A 132 9.37 9.93 0.55
N LYS A 133 9.97 10.98 0.00
CA LYS A 133 9.31 12.24 -0.34
C LYS A 133 8.52 12.13 -1.64
N GLU A 134 8.83 11.16 -2.48
CA GLU A 134 8.13 10.89 -3.73
C GLU A 134 7.02 9.86 -3.57
N PHE A 135 7.03 9.08 -2.49
CA PHE A 135 6.05 8.03 -2.22
C PHE A 135 4.61 8.48 -2.51
N PHE A 136 4.16 9.60 -1.92
CA PHE A 136 2.79 10.07 -2.09
C PHE A 136 2.49 10.60 -3.50
N LEU A 137 3.48 11.19 -4.18
CA LEU A 137 3.35 11.59 -5.57
C LEU A 137 3.18 10.35 -6.47
N ASN A 138 3.99 9.32 -6.23
CA ASN A 138 3.99 8.09 -6.99
C ASN A 138 2.68 7.32 -6.83
N ILE A 139 2.01 7.44 -5.66
CA ILE A 139 0.64 6.93 -5.50
C ILE A 139 -0.28 7.55 -6.56
N PHE A 140 -0.35 8.88 -6.66
CA PHE A 140 -1.29 9.53 -7.58
C PHE A 140 -0.91 9.40 -9.06
N ASN A 141 0.37 9.25 -9.37
CA ASN A 141 0.84 9.09 -10.75
C ASN A 141 0.64 7.67 -11.27
N ASP A 142 0.93 6.67 -10.43
CA ASP A 142 1.15 5.31 -10.90
C ASP A 142 0.12 4.32 -10.34
N ALA A 143 -0.57 4.65 -9.25
CA ALA A 143 -1.41 3.65 -8.59
C ALA A 143 -2.65 3.29 -9.42
N LEU A 144 -2.87 1.99 -9.55
CA LEU A 144 -4.01 1.38 -10.22
C LEU A 144 -4.89 0.69 -9.19
N LEU A 145 -6.10 1.18 -8.99
CA LEU A 145 -7.15 0.60 -8.17
C LEU A 145 -7.64 -0.73 -8.76
N TRP A 146 -8.08 -1.60 -7.87
CA TRP A 146 -8.77 -2.83 -8.22
C TRP A 146 -10.12 -2.56 -8.88
N ASN A 147 -10.29 -3.13 -10.06
CA ASN A 147 -11.53 -3.15 -10.81
C ASN A 147 -12.25 -4.47 -10.57
N GLN A 148 -13.37 -4.41 -9.86
CA GLN A 148 -14.17 -5.58 -9.52
C GLN A 148 -14.79 -6.25 -10.76
N GLU A 149 -15.10 -5.48 -11.81
CA GLU A 149 -15.72 -6.00 -13.03
C GLU A 149 -14.75 -6.83 -13.87
N THR A 150 -13.48 -6.44 -13.92
CA THR A 150 -12.44 -7.11 -14.70
C THR A 150 -11.54 -8.01 -13.86
N SER A 151 -11.66 -7.93 -12.52
CA SER A 151 -10.78 -8.56 -11.53
C SER A 151 -9.30 -8.24 -11.78
N ARG A 152 -8.99 -6.95 -12.03
CA ARG A 152 -7.64 -6.46 -12.36
C ARG A 152 -7.35 -5.12 -11.71
N PHE A 153 -6.07 -4.80 -11.57
CA PHE A 153 -5.64 -3.43 -11.26
C PHE A 153 -5.50 -2.62 -12.55
N ASP A 154 -6.55 -1.88 -12.91
CA ASP A 154 -6.59 -1.13 -14.18
C ASP A 154 -7.31 0.22 -14.12
N ILE A 155 -7.78 0.63 -12.94
CA ILE A 155 -8.42 1.94 -12.74
C ILE A 155 -7.41 2.92 -12.15
N PRO A 156 -7.04 4.02 -12.80
CA PRO A 156 -6.17 5.02 -12.20
C PRO A 156 -6.75 5.57 -10.89
N ILE A 157 -5.93 5.70 -9.85
CA ILE A 157 -6.39 6.18 -8.53
C ILE A 157 -7.02 7.59 -8.58
N THR A 158 -6.58 8.41 -9.55
CA THR A 158 -7.08 9.76 -9.80
C THR A 158 -8.52 9.80 -10.30
N ARG A 159 -9.11 8.66 -10.66
CA ARG A 159 -10.54 8.56 -10.96
C ARG A 159 -11.41 8.72 -9.71
N GLU A 160 -10.92 8.24 -8.57
CA GLU A 160 -11.68 8.22 -7.31
C GLU A 160 -11.17 9.28 -6.32
N TYR A 161 -9.87 9.54 -6.31
CA TYR A 161 -9.26 10.47 -5.36
C TYR A 161 -8.62 11.67 -6.06
N ILE A 162 -8.93 12.86 -5.55
CA ILE A 162 -8.31 14.11 -5.99
C ILE A 162 -6.97 14.26 -5.26
N ILE A 163 -5.93 14.68 -5.97
CA ILE A 163 -4.63 14.98 -5.39
C ILE A 163 -4.80 16.15 -4.41
N PRO A 164 -4.49 15.99 -3.10
CA PRO A 164 -4.64 17.07 -2.15
C PRO A 164 -3.71 18.25 -2.45
N GLU A 165 -4.16 19.48 -2.19
CA GLU A 165 -3.37 20.69 -2.42
C GLU A 165 -2.03 20.69 -1.64
N ASN A 166 -2.03 20.12 -0.43
CA ASN A 166 -0.81 19.95 0.34
C ASN A 166 0.21 19.05 -0.36
N VAL A 167 -0.24 17.97 -1.01
CA VAL A 167 0.61 17.10 -1.84
C VAL A 167 1.11 17.89 -3.06
N HIS A 168 0.26 18.68 -3.72
CA HIS A 168 0.68 19.58 -4.80
C HIS A 168 1.77 20.57 -4.37
N ARG A 169 1.66 21.15 -3.17
CA ARG A 169 2.66 22.07 -2.62
C ARG A 169 4.00 21.38 -2.42
N ILE A 170 3.98 20.15 -1.90
CA ILE A 170 5.19 19.34 -1.71
C ILE A 170 5.84 19.05 -3.07
N ILE A 171 5.06 18.62 -4.05
CA ILE A 171 5.52 18.35 -5.42
C ILE A 171 6.21 19.60 -6.00
N ARG A 172 5.58 20.76 -5.90
CA ARG A 172 6.14 22.02 -6.41
C ARG A 172 7.46 22.37 -5.72
N ALA A 173 7.51 22.28 -4.39
CA ALA A 173 8.71 22.56 -3.63
C ALA A 173 9.89 21.63 -3.99
N TYR A 174 9.62 20.39 -4.43
CA TYR A 174 10.65 19.48 -4.95
C TYR A 174 11.15 19.88 -6.33
N GLN A 175 10.24 20.14 -7.26
CA GLN A 175 10.61 20.53 -8.63
C GLN A 175 11.47 21.80 -8.64
N GLU A 176 11.17 22.75 -7.76
CA GLU A 176 11.96 23.97 -7.60
C GLU A 176 13.37 23.69 -7.07
N ARG A 177 13.55 22.73 -6.15
CA ARG A 177 14.89 22.36 -5.62
C ARG A 177 15.76 21.64 -6.65
N GLU A 178 15.20 20.67 -7.38
CA GLU A 178 15.96 19.98 -8.43
C GLU A 178 16.42 20.91 -9.55
N THR A 179 15.64 21.94 -9.85
CA THR A 179 15.98 22.93 -10.88
C THR A 179 17.18 23.78 -10.44
N VAL A 180 17.31 24.06 -9.14
CA VAL A 180 18.43 24.83 -8.57
C VAL A 180 19.72 24.01 -8.48
N GLU A 181 19.64 22.71 -8.21
CA GLU A 181 20.82 21.84 -8.10
C GLU A 181 21.42 21.44 -9.46
N LYS A 182 20.71 21.68 -10.57
CA LYS A 182 21.15 21.38 -11.95
C LYS A 182 21.77 22.59 -12.67
N ILE A 183 21.96 23.72 -11.99
CA ILE A 183 22.58 24.97 -12.49
C ILE A 183 23.96 25.14 -11.84
#